data_AF-A0A4V1STI1-F1
#
_entry.id   AF-A0A4V1STI1-F1
#
_cell.length_a   1.000
_cell.length_b   1.000
_cell.length_c   1.000
_cell.angle_alpha   90.00
_cell.angle_beta   90.00
_cell.angle_gamma   90.00
#
_symmetry.space_group_name_H-M   'P 1'
#
loop_
_entity.id
_entity.type
_entity.pdbx_description
1 polymer ?
#
loop_
_entity_poly.entity_id
_entity_poly.type
_entity_poly.pdbx_seq_one_letter_code
_entity_poly.pdbx_strand_id
1 'polypeptide(L)'
;MKKKFVFSCFGLALLTSATLNAQQFNNTVLAGKAGPFTIEVEGACWTPPQAYIQENAQLLSRVEIKTQPFIATEGFSLLSTTILRNKCDAFMQRDEANFNPDTFNPLKYFLNFTPGTSTTYRVDNTNYIIIVHP
;
A
#
# COMPACT_ATOMS: atom_id res chain seq x y z
N MET A 1 17.90 -40.76 -54.94
CA MET A 1 16.99 -39.59 -54.87
C MET A 1 17.18 -38.87 -53.54
N LYS A 2 17.43 -37.55 -53.62
CA LYS A 2 17.32 -36.46 -52.62
C LYS A 2 18.03 -36.59 -51.25
N LYS A 3 19.15 -35.86 -51.17
CA LYS A 3 19.93 -35.47 -49.98
C LYS A 3 19.09 -34.61 -49.02
N LYS A 4 19.28 -34.77 -47.71
CA LYS A 4 18.87 -33.78 -46.70
C LYS A 4 20.11 -33.34 -45.92
N PHE A 5 20.48 -32.08 -46.11
CA PHE A 5 21.44 -31.35 -45.29
C PHE A 5 20.73 -30.09 -44.81
N VAL A 6 20.93 -29.76 -43.53
CA VAL A 6 21.44 -28.48 -43.01
C VAL A 6 20.85 -28.24 -41.61
N PHE A 7 21.74 -28.28 -40.64
CA PHE A 7 21.62 -27.65 -39.32
C PHE A 7 21.65 -26.13 -39.48
N SER A 8 20.81 -25.39 -38.74
CA SER A 8 21.09 -24.00 -38.40
C SER A 8 20.52 -23.69 -37.02
N CYS A 9 21.44 -23.48 -36.08
CA CYS A 9 21.19 -22.86 -34.78
C CYS A 9 21.24 -21.33 -34.92
N PHE A 10 20.84 -20.68 -33.82
CA PHE A 10 21.27 -19.35 -33.34
C PHE A 10 20.39 -18.13 -33.59
N GLY A 11 19.98 -17.55 -32.45
CA GLY A 11 19.69 -16.12 -32.26
C GLY A 11 18.22 -15.75 -32.48
N LEU A 12 17.58 -14.88 -31.71
CA LEU A 12 17.99 -14.07 -30.58
C LEU A 12 16.68 -13.60 -29.92
N ALA A 13 16.73 -13.37 -28.62
CA ALA A 13 15.59 -13.08 -27.77
C ALA A 13 14.91 -11.73 -28.02
N LEU A 14 13.78 -11.58 -27.32
CA LEU A 14 13.35 -10.42 -26.53
C LEU A 14 12.15 -9.59 -27.01
N LEU A 15 11.26 -9.45 -26.01
CA LEU A 15 10.30 -8.39 -25.73
C LEU A 15 8.96 -8.49 -26.46
N THR A 16 7.90 -8.76 -25.67
CA THR A 16 6.93 -7.70 -25.39
C THR A 16 6.12 -8.04 -24.12
N SER A 17 6.34 -7.19 -23.12
CA SER A 17 5.33 -6.68 -22.18
C SER A 17 4.58 -7.69 -21.32
N ALA A 18 5.20 -8.13 -20.23
CA ALA A 18 4.43 -8.31 -19.01
C ALA A 18 3.95 -6.91 -18.58
N THR A 19 2.73 -6.54 -18.94
CA THR A 19 2.02 -5.48 -18.21
C THR A 19 1.76 -6.03 -16.83
N LEU A 20 2.75 -5.89 -15.94
CA LEU A 20 2.48 -5.88 -14.52
C LEU A 20 1.55 -4.68 -14.31
N ASN A 21 0.26 -4.95 -14.28
CA ASN A 21 -0.66 -4.09 -13.55
C ASN A 21 -0.17 -4.13 -12.10
N ALA A 22 0.83 -3.32 -11.78
CA ALA A 22 0.99 -2.85 -10.42
C ALA A 22 -0.33 -2.15 -10.15
N GLN A 23 -1.24 -2.86 -9.49
CA GLN A 23 -2.49 -2.31 -9.03
C GLN A 23 -2.09 -1.17 -8.10
N GLN A 24 -2.05 0.04 -8.64
CA GLN A 24 -1.75 1.23 -7.86
C GLN A 24 -2.96 1.37 -6.94
N PHE A 25 -2.74 1.14 -5.65
CA PHE A 25 -3.77 1.35 -4.64
C PHE A 25 -3.91 2.84 -4.48
N ASN A 26 -4.69 3.41 -5.39
CA ASN A 26 -5.03 4.80 -5.39
C ASN A 26 -6.02 5.08 -4.27
N ASN A 27 -6.08 6.36 -3.93
CA ASN A 27 -6.98 6.93 -2.95
C ASN A 27 -8.43 6.44 -3.00
N THR A 28 -8.97 6.18 -4.19
CA THR A 28 -10.39 5.81 -4.35
C THR A 28 -10.67 4.40 -3.84
N VAL A 29 -9.75 3.46 -4.06
CA VAL A 29 -9.88 2.07 -3.57
C VAL A 29 -9.85 2.02 -2.04
N LEU A 30 -8.94 2.77 -1.41
CA LEU A 30 -8.82 2.82 0.04
C LEU A 30 -10.02 3.52 0.69
N ALA A 31 -10.49 4.64 0.13
CA ALA A 31 -11.69 5.32 0.61
C ALA A 31 -12.93 4.40 0.61
N GLY A 32 -13.07 3.54 -0.41
CA GLY A 32 -14.14 2.54 -0.48
C GLY A 32 -14.12 1.49 0.64
N LYS A 33 -12.98 1.33 1.34
CA LYS A 33 -12.79 0.39 2.47
C LYS A 33 -12.97 1.05 3.84
N ALA A 34 -13.39 2.32 3.90
CA ALA A 34 -13.49 3.07 5.14
C ALA A 34 -14.35 2.39 6.21
N GLY A 35 -15.46 1.74 5.83
CA GLY A 35 -16.32 1.00 6.76
C GLY A 35 -15.57 -0.09 7.53
N PRO A 36 -15.13 -1.17 6.87
CA PRO A 36 -14.39 -2.25 7.54
C PRO A 36 -13.11 -1.75 8.23
N PHE A 37 -12.39 -0.80 7.64
CA PHE A 37 -11.18 -0.23 8.24
C PHE A 37 -11.46 0.55 9.53
N THR A 38 -12.57 1.28 9.58
CA THR A 38 -12.99 1.99 10.80
C THR A 38 -13.40 1.01 11.88
N ILE A 39 -14.12 -0.05 11.52
CA ILE A 39 -14.55 -1.10 12.47
C ILE A 39 -13.36 -1.85 13.04
N GLU A 40 -12.35 -2.19 12.22
CA GLU A 40 -11.11 -2.82 12.68
C GLU A 40 -10.42 -1.98 13.77
N VAL A 41 -10.37 -0.66 13.60
CA VAL A 41 -9.63 0.21 14.54
C VAL A 41 -10.45 0.57 15.78
N GLU A 42 -11.75 0.80 15.63
CA GLU A 42 -12.58 1.46 16.66
C GLU A 42 -13.74 0.59 17.17
N GLY A 43 -14.12 -0.46 16.43
CA GLY A 43 -15.34 -1.24 16.64
C GLY A 43 -15.42 -1.98 17.98
N ALA A 44 -14.26 -2.23 18.62
CA ALA A 44 -14.18 -2.83 19.95
C ALA A 44 -14.50 -1.83 21.08
N CYS A 45 -14.36 -0.53 20.85
CA CYS A 45 -14.69 0.50 21.83
C CYS A 45 -16.16 0.95 21.73
N TRP A 46 -16.67 1.08 20.51
CA TRP A 46 -17.98 1.68 20.23
C TRP A 46 -18.43 1.31 18.82
N THR A 47 -19.69 1.63 18.49
CA THR A 47 -20.22 1.47 17.13
C THR A 47 -20.08 2.80 16.36
N PRO A 48 -19.13 2.92 15.42
CA PRO A 48 -18.90 4.17 14.71
C PRO A 48 -20.10 4.51 13.80
N PRO A 49 -20.70 5.71 13.92
CA PRO A 49 -21.80 6.13 13.08
C PRO A 49 -21.31 6.38 11.67
N GLN A 50 -22.25 6.39 10.72
CA GLN A 50 -21.94 6.59 9.31
C GLN A 50 -21.14 7.87 9.04
N ALA A 51 -21.43 8.97 9.75
CA ALA A 51 -20.70 10.23 9.60
C ALA A 51 -19.19 10.07 9.87
N TYR A 52 -18.81 9.34 10.94
CA TYR A 52 -17.42 9.08 11.27
C TYR A 52 -16.73 8.18 10.23
N ILE A 53 -17.45 7.22 9.68
CA ILE A 53 -16.97 6.40 8.56
C ILE A 53 -16.71 7.28 7.32
N GLN A 54 -17.57 8.27 7.05
CA GLN A 54 -17.37 9.20 5.93
C GLN A 54 -16.16 10.12 6.14
N GLU A 55 -15.94 10.59 7.37
CA GLU A 55 -14.72 11.34 7.72
C GLU A 55 -13.46 10.50 7.46
N ASN A 56 -13.45 9.24 7.91
CA ASN A 56 -12.35 8.32 7.62
C ASN A 56 -12.19 8.02 6.13
N ALA A 57 -13.28 7.95 5.36
CA ALA A 57 -13.21 7.82 3.90
C ALA A 57 -12.50 9.02 3.26
N GLN A 58 -12.75 10.23 3.75
CA GLN A 58 -12.04 11.43 3.31
C GLN A 58 -10.55 11.36 3.64
N LEU A 59 -10.17 10.90 4.83
CA LEU A 59 -8.76 10.69 5.18
C LEU A 59 -8.09 9.65 4.27
N LEU A 60 -8.75 8.53 4.03
CA LEU A 60 -8.25 7.45 3.16
C LEU A 60 -8.15 7.88 1.68
N SER A 61 -8.99 8.82 1.23
CA SER A 61 -8.92 9.41 -0.11
C SER A 61 -7.65 10.25 -0.37
N ARG A 62 -6.80 10.40 0.65
CA ARG A 62 -5.51 11.08 0.56
C ARG A 62 -4.34 10.13 0.51
N VAL A 63 -4.58 8.82 0.68
CA VAL A 63 -3.53 7.81 0.76
C VAL A 63 -3.33 7.16 -0.61
N GLU A 64 -2.07 7.09 -1.04
CA GLU A 64 -1.61 6.31 -2.19
C GLU A 64 -0.62 5.26 -1.70
N ILE A 65 -0.73 4.02 -2.19
CA ILE A 65 0.30 2.99 -1.98
C ILE A 65 0.83 2.58 -3.34
N LYS A 66 2.16 2.62 -3.50
CA LYS A 66 2.84 2.20 -4.71
C LYS A 66 4.18 1.56 -4.42
N THR A 67 4.76 0.95 -5.44
CA THR A 67 6.14 0.46 -5.38
C THR A 67 7.10 1.56 -5.81
N GLN A 68 8.18 1.69 -5.05
CA GLN A 68 9.35 2.50 -5.38
C GLN A 68 10.59 1.74 -4.89
N PRO A 69 11.59 1.46 -5.74
CA PRO A 69 12.86 0.88 -5.30
C PRO A 69 13.44 1.67 -4.12
N PHE A 70 13.98 0.95 -3.14
CA PHE A 70 14.64 1.58 -2.00
C PHE A 70 15.86 2.39 -2.46
N ILE A 71 15.96 3.64 -2.00
CA ILE A 71 17.12 4.49 -2.22
C ILE A 71 17.67 4.87 -0.85
N ALA A 72 18.94 4.60 -0.59
CA ALA A 72 19.56 4.79 0.73
C ALA A 72 19.45 6.23 1.28
N THR A 73 19.25 7.22 0.40
CA THR A 73 19.16 8.65 0.73
C THR A 73 17.73 9.20 0.67
N GLU A 74 16.69 8.36 0.58
CA GLU A 74 15.31 8.82 0.35
C GLU A 74 14.69 9.61 1.51
N GLY A 75 15.21 9.45 2.74
CA GLY A 75 14.77 10.22 3.90
C GLY A 75 13.32 9.97 4.34
N PHE A 76 12.66 8.94 3.82
CA PHE A 76 11.29 8.58 4.21
C PHE A 76 11.25 8.05 5.64
N SER A 77 10.17 8.36 6.36
CA SER A 77 9.92 7.74 7.66
C SER A 77 9.57 6.27 7.48
N LEU A 78 10.02 5.39 8.36
CA LEU A 78 9.60 3.99 8.34
C LEU A 78 8.17 3.85 8.88
N LEU A 79 7.40 2.89 8.37
CA LEU A 79 6.08 2.59 8.89
C LEU A 79 6.16 2.01 10.31
N SER A 80 7.20 1.23 10.60
CA SER A 80 7.47 0.67 11.93
C SER A 80 7.65 1.74 13.02
N THR A 81 8.10 2.95 12.67
CA THR A 81 8.28 4.05 13.63
C THR A 81 7.00 4.83 13.91
N THR A 82 5.95 4.63 13.09
CA THR A 82 4.65 5.30 13.27
C THR A 82 3.86 4.59 14.36
N ILE A 83 3.33 5.33 15.34
CA ILE A 83 2.55 4.76 16.45
C ILE A 83 1.29 4.04 15.92
N LEU A 84 0.93 2.90 16.51
CA LEU A 84 -0.33 2.21 16.23
C LEU A 84 -1.52 2.83 16.99
N ARG A 85 -2.68 2.88 16.35
CA ARG A 85 -3.98 3.27 16.91
C ARG A 85 -4.68 2.08 17.59
N ASN A 86 -3.99 1.43 18.52
CA ASN A 86 -4.44 0.21 19.20
C ASN A 86 -5.20 0.46 20.52
N LYS A 87 -5.76 1.66 20.72
CA LYS A 87 -6.48 2.01 21.96
C LYS A 87 -7.71 1.12 22.19
N CYS A 88 -8.43 0.80 21.11
CA CYS A 88 -9.66 0.02 21.17
C CYS A 88 -9.45 -1.46 20.94
N ASP A 89 -8.43 -1.84 20.17
CA ASP A 89 -7.99 -3.22 20.02
C ASP A 89 -6.52 -3.35 20.45
N ALA A 90 -6.32 -3.85 21.69
CA ALA A 90 -4.99 -4.07 22.25
C ALA A 90 -4.21 -5.20 21.54
N PHE A 91 -4.91 -6.06 20.77
CA PHE A 91 -4.30 -7.16 20.01
C PHE A 91 -4.03 -6.79 18.55
N MET A 92 -4.22 -5.52 18.17
CA MET A 92 -3.97 -5.01 16.82
C MET A 92 -2.54 -5.33 16.38
N GLN A 93 -2.43 -6.04 15.26
CA GLN A 93 -1.15 -6.44 14.70
C GLN A 93 -0.64 -5.43 13.68
N ARG A 94 0.68 -5.34 13.58
CA ARG A 94 1.40 -4.55 12.59
C ARG A 94 1.42 -5.24 11.23
N ASP A 95 1.26 -4.48 10.16
CA ASP A 95 1.17 -5.01 8.79
C ASP A 95 2.53 -5.20 8.11
N GLU A 96 3.61 -4.56 8.57
CA GLU A 96 4.90 -4.56 7.86
C GLU A 96 5.50 -5.94 7.63
N ALA A 97 5.34 -6.89 8.55
CA ALA A 97 5.92 -8.23 8.43
C ALA A 97 5.30 -9.06 7.29
N ASN A 98 4.04 -8.79 6.94
CA ASN A 98 3.29 -9.48 5.90
C ASN A 98 2.51 -8.46 5.05
N PHE A 99 3.20 -7.40 4.62
CA PHE A 99 2.53 -6.27 3.99
C PHE A 99 1.82 -6.67 2.70
N ASN A 100 0.52 -6.41 2.65
CA ASN A 100 -0.31 -6.59 1.48
C ASN A 100 -1.13 -5.31 1.24
N PRO A 101 -0.92 -4.58 0.14
CA PRO A 101 -1.62 -3.34 -0.11
C PRO A 101 -3.14 -3.53 -0.35
N ASP A 102 -3.61 -4.73 -0.70
CA ASP A 102 -5.05 -5.04 -0.77
C ASP A 102 -5.74 -5.05 0.60
N THR A 103 -5.02 -5.40 1.66
CA THR A 103 -5.60 -5.57 3.00
C THR A 103 -5.07 -4.55 3.99
N PHE A 104 -4.05 -3.78 3.62
CA PHE A 104 -3.47 -2.76 4.47
C PHE A 104 -4.50 -1.70 4.84
N ASN A 105 -4.64 -1.45 6.14
CA ASN A 105 -5.51 -0.41 6.69
C ASN A 105 -4.65 0.76 7.23
N PRO A 106 -4.57 1.89 6.49
CA PRO A 106 -3.82 3.06 6.95
C PRO A 106 -4.28 3.62 8.30
N LEU A 107 -5.57 3.47 8.66
CA LEU A 107 -6.13 4.01 9.90
C LEU A 107 -5.59 3.32 11.16
N LYS A 108 -4.94 2.16 11.03
CA LYS A 108 -4.24 1.51 12.15
C LYS A 108 -3.04 2.33 12.63
N TYR A 109 -2.57 3.29 11.85
CA TYR A 109 -1.36 4.05 12.11
C TYR A 109 -1.69 5.52 12.34
N PHE A 110 -0.96 6.16 13.25
CA PHE A 110 -1.01 7.62 13.46
C PHE A 110 -0.26 8.37 12.33
N LEU A 111 -0.73 8.21 11.10
CA LEU A 111 -0.22 8.95 9.94
C LEU A 111 -0.71 10.41 9.99
N ASN A 112 0.07 11.33 9.43
CA ASN A 112 -0.41 12.69 9.20
C ASN A 112 -1.31 12.69 7.96
N PHE A 113 -2.61 12.40 8.14
CA PHE A 113 -3.60 12.31 7.06
C PHE A 113 -3.92 13.63 6.34
N THR A 114 -3.51 14.76 6.92
CA THR A 114 -3.76 16.11 6.39
C THR A 114 -2.47 16.93 6.41
N PRO A 115 -1.42 16.49 5.72
CA PRO A 115 -0.15 17.17 5.78
C PRO A 115 -0.19 18.42 4.90
N GLY A 116 0.61 19.46 5.21
CA GLY A 116 0.71 20.64 4.36
C GLY A 116 1.39 20.38 3.00
N THR A 117 2.18 19.30 2.93
CA THR A 117 2.85 18.78 1.74
C THR A 117 2.82 17.25 1.77
N SER A 118 2.95 16.59 0.62
CA SER A 118 2.96 15.12 0.60
C SER A 118 3.99 14.54 1.56
N THR A 119 3.55 13.60 2.40
CA THR A 119 4.40 12.88 3.35
C THR A 119 4.50 11.42 2.94
N THR A 120 5.70 10.86 2.96
CA THR A 120 5.96 9.50 2.50
C THR A 120 6.49 8.62 3.63
N TYR A 121 5.91 7.43 3.73
CA TYR A 121 6.32 6.39 4.66
C TYR A 121 6.78 5.16 3.88
N ARG A 122 7.94 4.61 4.25
CA ARG A 122 8.48 3.36 3.69
C ARG A 122 7.96 2.19 4.51
N VAL A 123 7.41 1.19 3.85
CA VAL A 123 7.10 -0.09 4.49
C VAL A 123 8.41 -0.86 4.66
N ASP A 124 8.77 -1.14 5.90
CA ASP A 124 10.03 -1.76 6.32
C ASP A 124 10.38 -3.00 5.48
N ASN A 125 11.64 -3.08 5.01
CA ASN A 125 12.17 -4.20 4.24
C ASN A 125 11.40 -4.53 2.94
N THR A 126 10.62 -3.59 2.40
CA THR A 126 9.91 -3.77 1.12
C THR A 126 10.13 -2.59 0.17
N ASN A 127 9.72 -2.76 -1.08
CA ASN A 127 9.67 -1.68 -2.06
C ASN A 127 8.37 -0.86 -1.99
N TYR A 128 7.48 -1.09 -1.01
CA TYR A 128 6.25 -0.31 -0.90
C TYR A 128 6.50 1.02 -0.18
N ILE A 129 5.87 2.07 -0.70
CA ILE A 129 5.71 3.35 -0.03
C ILE A 129 4.24 3.70 0.10
N ILE A 130 3.93 4.39 1.20
CA ILE A 130 2.64 4.98 1.48
C ILE A 130 2.84 6.49 1.39
N ILE A 131 2.12 7.14 0.48
CA ILE A 131 2.15 8.59 0.31
C ILE A 131 0.82 9.14 0.82
N VAL A 132 0.88 10.16 1.64
CA VAL A 132 -0.28 10.92 2.08
C VAL A 132 -0.25 12.29 1.42
N HIS A 133 -1.28 12.62 0.64
CA HIS A 133 -1.41 13.88 -0.08
C HIS A 133 -2.09 14.98 0.75
N PRO A 134 -1.73 16.26 0.53
CA PRO A 134 -2.36 17.41 1.17
C PRO A 134 -3.82 17.60 0.76
#